data_AF-A0AA89BJK2-F1
#
_entry.id   AF-A0AA89BJK2-F1
#
_cell.length_a   1.000
_cell.length_b   1.000
_cell.length_c   1.000
_cell.angle_alpha   90.00
_cell.angle_beta   90.00
_cell.angle_gamma   90.00
#
_symmetry.space_group_name_H-M   'P 1'
#
loop_
_entity.id
_entity.type
_entity.pdbx_description
1 polymer ?
#
loop_
_entity_poly.entity_id
_entity_poly.type
_entity_poly.pdbx_seq_one_letter_code
_entity_poly.pdbx_strand_id
1 'polypeptide(L)'
;MTEILDMLVRGSAEYSKEKLVKPLELIGDLDLIHSLPSPRVLNTHLPYKWFPKKHIETGGKIVRCTRNPKDMYVSMFHHCSTGLEFGQKTKGMTWTHFFNNVVIGKGNNEMLNER
;
A
#
# COMPACT_ATOMS: atom_id res chain seq x y z
N MET A 1 9.45 0.26 -1.79
CA MET A 1 9.29 1.69 -1.47
C MET A 1 9.72 2.02 -0.04
N THR A 2 9.28 1.27 0.97
CA THR A 2 9.70 1.48 2.38
C THR A 2 11.19 1.29 2.62
N GLU A 3 11.85 0.50 1.78
CA GLU A 3 13.28 0.21 1.88
C GLU A 3 14.14 1.47 1.74
N ILE A 4 13.75 2.42 0.87
CA ILE A 4 14.49 3.68 0.73
C ILE A 4 14.37 4.52 2.00
N LEU A 5 13.20 4.54 2.65
CA LEU A 5 13.02 5.28 3.90
C LEU A 5 13.82 4.65 5.05
N ASP A 6 13.88 3.32 5.11
CA ASP A 6 14.71 2.60 6.07
C ASP A 6 16.20 2.91 5.86
N MET A 7 16.68 2.90 4.62
CA MET A 7 18.04 3.32 4.25
C MET A 7 18.35 4.76 4.69
N LEU A 8 17.43 5.70 4.44
CA LEU A 8 17.58 7.10 4.85
C LEU A 8 17.61 7.26 6.38
N VAL A 9 16.78 6.51 7.10
CA VAL A 9 16.74 6.52 8.57
C VAL A 9 18.02 5.95 9.16
N ARG A 10 18.59 4.90 8.56
CA ARG A 10 19.86 4.29 8.97
C ARG A 10 21.08 5.12 8.57
N GLY A 11 20.94 6.04 7.62
CA GLY A 11 22.07 6.78 7.04
C GLY A 11 23.01 5.90 6.19
N SER A 12 22.49 4.79 5.64
CA SER A 12 23.27 3.83 4.84
C SER A 12 22.58 3.57 3.50
N ALA A 13 23.39 3.38 2.45
CA ALA A 13 22.91 2.99 1.13
C ALA A 13 22.85 1.45 0.95
N GLU A 14 23.10 0.69 2.01
CA GLU A 14 22.97 -0.76 1.98
C GLU A 14 21.50 -1.18 1.99
N TYR A 15 21.14 -2.04 1.03
CA TYR A 15 19.79 -2.58 0.92
C TYR A 15 19.50 -3.57 2.05
N SER A 16 18.44 -3.31 2.83
CA SER A 16 17.91 -4.27 3.79
C SER A 16 16.60 -4.86 3.27
N LYS A 17 16.56 -6.20 3.20
CA LYS A 17 15.38 -6.95 2.73
C LYS A 17 14.36 -7.21 3.84
N GLU A 18 14.71 -6.92 5.09
CA GLU A 18 13.83 -7.11 6.23
C GLU A 18 12.70 -6.07 6.19
N LYS A 19 11.56 -6.47 5.62
CA LYS A 19 10.33 -5.68 5.73
C LYS A 19 9.88 -5.72 7.18
N LEU A 20 10.14 -4.63 7.89
CA LEU A 20 9.80 -4.51 9.30
C LEU A 20 8.30 -4.69 9.57
N VAL A 21 7.39 -4.36 8.63
CA VAL A 21 5.94 -4.57 8.84
C VAL A 21 5.18 -4.67 7.51
N LYS A 22 4.06 -5.40 7.52
CA LYS A 22 3.01 -5.26 6.48
C LYS A 22 2.47 -3.81 6.44
N PRO A 23 1.85 -3.37 5.33
CA PRO A 23 1.12 -2.09 5.31
C PRO A 23 0.12 -1.99 6.47
N LEU A 24 -0.09 -0.80 7.03
CA LEU A 24 -0.90 -0.58 8.23
C LEU A 24 -2.29 -1.24 8.16
N GLU A 25 -2.96 -1.16 7.02
CA GLU A 25 -4.28 -1.75 6.78
C GLU A 25 -4.30 -3.29 6.74
N LEU A 26 -3.14 -3.95 6.74
CA LEU A 26 -2.97 -5.40 6.77
C LEU A 26 -2.39 -5.90 8.10
N ILE A 27 -2.20 -5.00 9.08
CA ILE A 27 -1.78 -5.34 10.44
C ILE A 27 -3.03 -5.57 11.29
N GLY A 28 -3.25 -6.80 11.73
CA GLY A 28 -4.36 -7.14 12.63
C GLY A 28 -4.06 -6.90 14.11
N ASP A 29 -2.78 -6.77 14.47
CA ASP A 29 -2.31 -6.64 15.85
C ASP A 29 -1.54 -5.33 16.04
N LEU A 30 -2.13 -4.40 16.79
CA LEU A 30 -1.50 -3.10 17.09
C LEU A 30 -0.33 -3.22 18.07
N ASP A 31 -0.29 -4.25 18.91
CA ASP A 31 0.79 -4.43 19.88
C ASP A 31 2.14 -4.67 19.18
N LEU A 32 2.11 -5.30 18.00
CA LEU A 32 3.27 -5.39 17.12
C LEU A 32 3.84 -4.00 16.80
N ILE A 33 3.00 -3.01 16.44
CA ILE A 33 3.45 -1.66 16.11
C ILE A 33 3.98 -0.93 17.35
N HIS A 34 3.35 -1.17 18.50
CA HIS A 34 3.74 -0.56 19.77
C HIS A 34 5.08 -1.10 20.30
N SER A 35 5.41 -2.36 20.02
CA SER A 35 6.68 -2.97 20.42
C SER A 35 7.89 -2.56 19.56
N LEU A 36 7.68 -1.97 18.38
CA LEU A 36 8.77 -1.54 17.51
C LEU A 36 9.51 -0.31 18.08
N PRO A 37 10.87 -0.31 18.06
CA PRO A 37 11.66 0.83 18.51
C PRO A 37 11.51 2.03 17.57
N SER A 38 11.63 3.24 18.11
CA SER A 38 11.75 4.48 17.32
C SER A 38 13.17 4.64 16.78
N PRO A 39 13.36 5.24 15.59
CA PRO A 39 12.34 5.73 14.64
C PRO A 39 11.70 4.60 13.80
N ARG A 40 10.37 4.65 13.63
CA ARG A 40 9.60 3.62 12.90
C ARG A 40 9.30 4.06 11.47
N VAL A 41 9.56 3.18 10.51
CA VAL A 41 9.14 3.34 9.11
C VAL A 41 7.91 2.48 8.86
N LEU A 42 6.77 3.12 8.64
CA LEU A 42 5.48 2.47 8.39
C LEU A 42 4.93 2.94 7.04
N ASN A 43 4.19 2.09 6.34
CA ASN A 43 3.50 2.46 5.10
C ASN A 43 2.02 2.13 5.14
N THR A 44 1.24 2.88 4.36
CA THR A 44 -0.20 2.67 4.23
C THR A 44 -0.69 3.12 2.86
N HIS A 45 -1.77 2.50 2.38
CA HIS A 45 -2.52 2.96 1.21
C HIS A 45 -3.75 3.81 1.57
N LEU A 46 -3.96 4.14 2.86
CA LEU A 46 -5.11 4.92 3.29
C LEU A 46 -5.09 6.34 2.71
N PRO A 47 -6.24 6.86 2.24
CA PRO A 47 -6.41 8.27 1.90
C PRO A 47 -6.01 9.18 3.06
N TYR A 48 -5.33 10.29 2.75
CA TYR A 48 -4.87 11.26 3.75
C TYR A 48 -5.98 11.76 4.70
N LYS A 49 -7.23 11.87 4.21
CA LYS A 49 -8.39 12.27 5.01
C LYS A 49 -8.68 11.34 6.20
N TRP A 50 -8.23 10.10 6.16
CA TRP A 50 -8.41 9.12 7.23
C TRP A 50 -7.16 8.97 8.11
N PHE A 51 -6.10 9.74 7.84
CA PHE A 51 -4.89 9.69 8.62
C PHE A 51 -5.03 10.48 9.94
N PRO A 52 -4.56 9.95 11.10
CA PRO A 52 -4.66 10.64 12.38
C PRO A 52 -3.81 11.93 12.38
N LYS A 53 -4.47 13.09 12.41
CA LYS A 53 -3.80 14.41 12.40
C LYS A 53 -2.83 14.60 13.59
N LYS A 54 -3.18 14.04 14.74
CA LYS A 54 -2.35 14.04 15.96
C LYS A 54 -0.93 13.53 15.69
N HIS A 55 -0.74 12.58 14.77
CA HIS A 55 0.58 12.04 14.47
C HIS A 55 1.50 13.06 13.80
N ILE A 56 0.93 13.96 12.98
CA ILE A 56 1.65 15.06 12.35
C ILE A 56 2.03 16.11 13.41
N GLU A 57 1.09 16.42 14.31
CA GLU A 57 1.29 17.37 15.41
C GLU A 57 2.40 16.93 16.38
N THR A 58 2.56 15.63 16.62
CA THR A 58 3.63 15.07 17.46
C THR A 58 4.99 14.94 16.75
N GLY A 59 5.15 15.50 15.55
CA GLY A 59 6.41 15.49 14.81
C GLY A 59 6.62 14.29 13.87
N GLY A 60 5.60 13.46 13.65
CA GLY A 60 5.62 12.41 12.64
C GLY A 60 5.73 12.99 11.23
N LYS A 61 6.53 12.35 10.37
CA LYS A 61 6.75 12.79 8.99
C LYS A 61 6.03 11.87 8.01
N ILE A 62 5.40 12.45 7.00
CA ILE A 62 4.72 11.70 5.93
C ILE A 62 5.51 11.90 4.64
N VAL A 63 5.95 10.80 4.03
CA VAL A 63 6.55 10.80 2.70
C VAL A 63 5.55 10.17 1.73
N ARG A 64 5.00 10.98 0.83
CA ARG A 64 4.09 10.51 -0.21
C ARG A 64 4.89 10.14 -1.45
N CYS A 65 4.77 8.89 -1.88
CA CYS A 65 5.33 8.46 -3.15
C CYS A 65 4.22 8.41 -4.20
N THR A 66 4.45 9.07 -5.33
CA THR A 66 3.56 9.05 -6.49
C THR A 66 4.26 8.38 -7.65
N ARG A 67 3.49 7.66 -8.49
CA ARG A 67 3.97 7.04 -9.72
C ARG A 67 2.98 7.32 -10.84
N ASN A 68 3.45 7.29 -12.09
CA ASN A 68 2.58 7.44 -13.25
C ASN A 68 1.42 6.42 -13.16
N PRO A 69 0.15 6.85 -13.31
CA PRO A 69 -0.99 5.95 -13.23
C PRO A 69 -0.90 4.77 -14.20
N LYS A 70 -0.37 4.98 -15.42
CA LYS A 70 -0.20 3.91 -16.40
C LYS A 70 0.69 2.78 -15.87
N ASP A 71 1.80 3.14 -15.24
CA ASP A 71 2.73 2.18 -14.65
C ASP A 71 2.15 1.52 -13.39
N MET A 72 1.33 2.26 -12.63
CA MET A 72 0.64 1.73 -11.45
C MET A 72 -0.35 0.63 -11.83
N TYR A 73 -1.15 0.82 -12.87
CA TYR A 73 -2.12 -0.19 -13.29
C TYR A 73 -1.46 -1.47 -13.81
N VAL A 74 -0.37 -1.35 -14.60
CA VAL A 74 0.41 -2.53 -15.04
C VAL A 74 1.00 -3.27 -13.83
N SER A 75 1.60 -2.53 -12.89
CA SER A 75 2.14 -3.11 -11.66
C SER A 75 1.06 -3.81 -10.82
N MET A 76 -0.14 -3.21 -10.72
CA MET A 76 -1.26 -3.76 -9.96
C MET A 76 -1.82 -5.03 -10.61
N PHE A 77 -1.94 -5.07 -11.94
CA PHE A 77 -2.36 -6.27 -12.66
C PHE A 77 -1.47 -7.48 -12.34
N HIS A 78 -0.14 -7.30 -12.40
CA HIS A 78 0.79 -8.37 -12.05
C HIS A 78 0.77 -8.70 -10.55
N HIS A 79 0.64 -7.70 -9.68
CA HIS A 79 0.55 -7.91 -8.23
C HIS A 79 -0.70 -8.72 -7.83
N CYS A 80 -1.86 -8.41 -8.41
CA CYS A 80 -3.10 -9.15 -8.18
C CYS A 80 -3.03 -10.57 -8.80
N SER A 81 -2.27 -10.78 -9.87
CA SER A 81 -2.15 -12.09 -10.51
C SER A 81 -1.26 -13.08 -9.76
N THR A 82 -0.33 -12.59 -8.92
CA THR A 82 0.67 -13.42 -8.22
C THR A 82 0.23 -13.92 -6.83
N GLY A 83 -0.99 -13.62 -6.39
CA GLY A 83 -1.63 -14.34 -5.27
C GLY A 83 -1.38 -13.82 -3.86
N LEU A 84 -0.76 -12.65 -3.68
CA LEU A 84 -0.61 -12.04 -2.35
C LEU A 84 -1.89 -11.27 -1.99
N GLU A 85 -2.75 -11.95 -1.23
CA GLU A 85 -3.91 -11.45 -0.46
C GLU A 85 -5.14 -10.96 -1.26
N PHE A 86 -4.99 -10.44 -2.49
CA PHE A 86 -6.13 -10.07 -3.36
C PHE A 86 -6.43 -11.07 -4.48
N GLY A 87 -5.57 -12.07 -4.64
CA GLY A 87 -5.42 -12.83 -5.89
C GLY A 87 -6.42 -13.96 -6.15
N GLN A 88 -7.40 -14.21 -5.28
CA GLN A 88 -8.42 -15.23 -5.60
C GLN A 88 -9.38 -14.77 -6.71
N LYS A 89 -9.66 -13.46 -6.82
CA LYS A 89 -10.59 -12.93 -7.83
C LYS A 89 -9.96 -12.65 -9.21
N THR A 90 -8.64 -12.64 -9.29
CA THR A 90 -7.90 -12.20 -10.50
C THR A 90 -6.98 -13.25 -11.10
N LYS A 91 -6.87 -14.44 -10.47
CA LYS A 91 -6.07 -15.55 -11.02
C LYS A 91 -6.66 -16.00 -12.37
N GLY A 92 -5.90 -15.82 -13.45
CA GLY A 92 -6.34 -16.12 -14.81
C GLY A 92 -7.07 -14.97 -15.54
N MET A 93 -7.17 -13.79 -14.91
CA MET A 93 -7.75 -12.60 -15.56
C MET A 93 -6.81 -12.07 -16.65
N THR A 94 -7.37 -11.71 -17.81
CA THR A 94 -6.60 -11.05 -18.88
C THR A 94 -6.39 -9.58 -18.58
N TRP A 95 -5.32 -8.99 -19.14
CA TRP A 95 -5.07 -7.54 -19.03
C TRP A 95 -6.27 -6.71 -19.50
N THR A 96 -6.89 -7.09 -20.62
CA THR A 96 -8.06 -6.38 -21.18
C THR A 96 -9.23 -6.35 -20.20
N HIS A 97 -9.51 -7.47 -19.52
CA HIS A 97 -10.57 -7.54 -18.53
C HIS A 97 -10.25 -6.68 -17.30
N PHE A 98 -9.00 -6.76 -16.78
CA PHE A 98 -8.53 -5.91 -15.69
C PHE A 98 -8.65 -4.42 -16.05
N PHE A 99 -8.19 -4.03 -17.23
CA PHE A 99 -8.19 -2.66 -17.69
C PHE A 99 -9.63 -2.10 -17.78
N ASN A 100 -10.54 -2.84 -18.40
CA ASN A 100 -11.92 -2.39 -18.55
C ASN A 100 -12.67 -2.28 -17.21
N ASN A 101 -12.46 -3.21 -16.28
CA ASN A 101 -13.19 -3.24 -15.01
C ASN A 101 -12.57 -2.40 -13.91
N VAL A 102 -11.23 -2.34 -13.84
CA VAL A 102 -10.51 -1.69 -12.73
C VAL A 102 -9.99 -0.30 -13.11
N VAL A 103 -9.56 -0.11 -14.36
CA VAL A 103 -8.98 1.18 -14.81
C VAL A 103 -10.06 2.10 -15.36
N ILE A 104 -10.92 1.58 -16.23
CA ILE A 104 -12.02 2.34 -16.83
C ILE A 104 -13.27 2.33 -15.94
N GLY A 105 -13.44 1.31 -15.09
CA GLY A 105 -14.57 1.22 -14.17
C GLY A 105 -15.89 0.80 -14.83
N LYS A 106 -15.85 0.02 -15.92
CA LYS A 106 -17.08 -0.47 -16.59
C LYS A 106 -17.76 -1.65 -15.89
N GLY A 107 -17.32 -2.03 -14.69
CA GLY A 107 -17.95 -3.05 -13.87
C GLY A 107 -19.09 -2.45 -13.03
N ASN A 108 -20.32 -2.74 -13.43
CA ASN A 108 -21.61 -2.53 -12.76
C ASN A 108 -21.63 -1.53 -11.57
N ASN A 109 -22.27 -0.39 -11.80
CA ASN A 109 -22.79 0.56 -10.80
C ASN A 109 -23.87 -0.06 -9.86
N GLU A 110 -23.81 -1.36 -9.55
CA GLU A 110 -24.77 -2.03 -8.67
C GLU A 110 -24.22 -2.19 -7.25
N MET A 111 -22.90 -2.13 -7.05
CA MET A 111 -22.26 -2.33 -5.73
C MET A 111 -22.01 -1.03 -4.95
N LEU A 112 -22.38 0.14 -5.48
CA LEU A 112 -22.23 1.44 -4.81
C LEU A 112 -23.57 2.01 -4.28
N ASN A 113 -24.68 1.28 -4.46
CA ASN A 113 -26.00 1.67 -3.95
C ASN A 113 -26.43 0.90 -2.69
N GLU A 114 -25.54 0.14 -2.06
CA GLU A 114 -25.80 -0.46 -0.75
C GLU A 114 -24.67 -0.11 0.22
N ARG A 115 -24.79 1.08 0.85
CA ARG A 115 -24.55 1.40 2.27
C ARG A 115 -24.36 2.89 2.50
#